data_AF-A0A2V7JSJ5-F1
#
_entry.id   AF-A0A2V7JSJ5-F1
#
_cell.length_a   1.000
_cell.length_b   1.000
_cell.length_c   1.000
_cell.angle_alpha   90.00
_cell.angle_beta   90.00
_cell.angle_gamma   90.00
#
_symmetry.space_group_name_H-M   'P 1'
#
loop_
_entity.id
_entity.type
_entity.pdbx_description
1 polymer ?
#
loop_
_entity_poly.entity_id
_entity_poly.type
_entity_poly.pdbx_seq_one_letter_code
_entity_poly.pdbx_strand_id
1 'polypeptide(L)' 'MAGNLYDAEPNTARADAGNGLWLRGDGKGHFTPVSPVESGFLAPLNVSGLALINTSKGKAVLVANTADSLQSFNIRKR' A
#
# COMPACT_ATOMS: atom_id res chain seq x y z
N MET A 1 6.82 3.08 -0.39
CA MET A 1 6.80 3.24 -1.86
C MET A 1 5.41 2.84 -2.34
N ALA A 2 4.93 3.42 -3.44
CA ALA A 2 3.58 3.24 -3.97
C ALA A 2 3.65 3.20 -5.50
N GLY A 3 2.75 2.49 -6.14
CA GLY A 3 2.63 2.52 -7.60
C GLY A 3 2.03 1.24 -8.17
N ASN A 4 0.85 1.37 -8.78
CA ASN A 4 0.33 0.36 -9.69
C ASN A 4 0.11 1.01 -11.06
N LEU A 5 0.97 0.74 -12.05
CA LEU A 5 0.81 1.32 -13.38
C LEU A 5 -0.11 0.47 -14.25
N TYR A 6 -1.38 0.84 -14.31
CA TYR A 6 -2.36 0.11 -15.12
C TYR A 6 -2.24 0.41 -16.62
N ASP A 7 -1.83 1.63 -16.97
CA ASP A 7 -1.76 2.13 -18.34
C ASP A 7 -0.45 1.72 -19.03
N ALA A 8 -0.18 0.42 -19.04
CA ALA A 8 0.93 -0.15 -19.81
C ALA A 8 0.50 -0.42 -21.27
N GLU A 9 1.44 -0.29 -22.19
CA GLU A 9 1.22 -0.67 -23.60
C GLU A 9 0.83 -2.16 -23.70
N PRO A 10 0.05 -2.58 -24.72
CA PRO A 10 -0.50 -3.94 -24.79
C PRO A 10 0.53 -5.08 -24.69
N ASN A 11 1.75 -4.84 -25.16
CA ASN A 11 2.84 -5.84 -25.18
C ASN A 11 3.88 -5.62 -24.06
N THR A 12 3.66 -4.64 -23.18
CA THR A 12 4.56 -4.29 -22.08
C THR A 12 3.92 -4.73 -20.77
N ALA A 13 4.65 -5.52 -19.98
CA ALA A 13 4.16 -5.94 -18.67
C ALA A 13 3.91 -4.72 -17.76
N ARG A 14 2.86 -4.76 -16.95
CA ARG A 14 2.54 -3.68 -16.02
C ARG A 14 3.65 -3.56 -14.97
N ALA A 15 4.06 -2.32 -14.70
CA ALA A 15 4.91 -1.99 -13.57
C ALA A 15 4.02 -1.69 -12.36
N ASP A 16 3.50 -2.74 -11.72
CA ASP A 16 2.64 -2.62 -10.56
C ASP A 16 3.12 -3.45 -9.36
N ALA A 17 2.71 -3.01 -8.17
CA ALA A 17 2.92 -3.72 -6.90
C ALA A 17 1.81 -4.75 -6.63
N GLY A 18 0.98 -5.08 -7.62
CA GLY A 18 -0.18 -5.96 -7.50
C GLY A 18 -1.11 -5.56 -6.36
N ASN A 19 -1.28 -6.47 -5.40
CA ASN A 19 -2.12 -6.28 -4.22
C ASN A 19 -1.51 -5.36 -3.14
N GLY A 20 -0.24 -4.97 -3.31
CA GLY A 20 0.58 -4.38 -2.26
C GLY A 20 1.13 -5.42 -1.29
N LEU A 21 2.27 -5.09 -0.67
CA LEU A 21 2.92 -5.91 0.35
C LEU A 21 3.41 -5.03 1.49
N TRP A 22 3.05 -5.39 2.73
CA TRP A 22 3.64 -4.74 3.89
C TRP A 22 4.98 -5.38 4.22
N LEU A 23 6.03 -4.57 4.23
CA LEU A 23 7.35 -4.93 4.72
C LEU A 23 7.52 -4.37 6.14
N ARG A 24 7.47 -5.26 7.15
CA ARG A 24 7.67 -4.88 8.55
C ARG A 24 9.17 -4.72 8.79
N GLY A 25 9.60 -3.47 9.00
CA GLY A 25 10.98 -3.15 9.34
C GLY A 25 11.29 -3.46 10.81
N ASP A 26 12.51 -3.93 11.08
CA ASP A 26 13.03 -4.15 12.44
C ASP A 26 13.78 -2.92 13.02
N GLY A 27 13.88 -1.84 12.24
CA GLY A 27 14.62 -0.63 12.59
C GLY A 27 16.14 -0.71 12.37
N LYS A 28 16.66 -1.85 11.91
CA LYS A 28 18.09 -2.10 11.62
C LYS A 28 18.36 -2.28 10.12
N GLY A 29 17.34 -2.09 9.29
CA GLY A 29 17.42 -2.26 7.84
C GLY A 29 16.96 -3.63 7.35
N HIS A 30 16.50 -4.53 8.23
CA HIS A 30 15.87 -5.77 7.82
C HIS A 30 14.35 -5.59 7.67
N PHE A 31 13.79 -6.28 6.69
CA PHE A 31 12.38 -6.25 6.38
C PHE A 31 11.83 -7.68 6.31
N THR A 32 10.74 -7.92 7.04
CA THR A 32 10.00 -9.18 6.94
C THR A 32 8.72 -8.93 6.15
N PRO A 33 8.44 -9.72 5.09
CA PRO A 33 7.18 -9.61 4.37
C PRO A 33 6.02 -10.07 5.26
N VAL A 34 4.95 -9.29 5.28
CA VAL A 34 3.70 -9.63 5.97
C VAL A 34 2.60 -9.71 4.94
N SER A 35 1.95 -10.87 4.85
CA SER A 35 0.91 -11.11 3.85
C SER A 35 -0.28 -10.14 4.01
N PRO A 36 -1.06 -9.86 2.94
CA PRO A 36 -2.30 -9.10 3.04
C PRO A 36 -3.29 -9.69 4.04
N VAL A 37 -3.35 -11.02 4.14
CA VAL A 37 -4.23 -11.74 5.09
C VAL A 37 -3.84 -11.45 6.54
N GLU A 38 -2.54 -11.41 6.85
CA GLU A 38 -2.07 -11.13 8.21
C GLU A 38 -2.11 -9.63 8.54
N SER A 39 -1.76 -8.79 7.57
CA SER A 39 -1.64 -7.34 7.75
C SER A 39 -2.97 -6.59 7.68
N GLY A 40 -3.95 -7.13 6.96
CA GLY A 40 -5.15 -6.41 6.55
C GLY A 40 -4.89 -5.31 5.53
N PHE A 41 -3.68 -5.22 4.97
CA PHE A 41 -3.32 -4.23 3.96
C PHE A 41 -3.49 -4.83 2.57
N LEU A 42 -4.52 -4.36 1.85
CA LEU A 42 -4.85 -4.79 0.49
C LEU A 42 -5.16 -3.54 -0.35
N ALA A 43 -4.22 -3.13 -1.20
CA ALA A 43 -4.31 -1.94 -2.04
C ALA A 43 -4.17 -2.34 -3.52
N PRO A 44 -5.17 -3.01 -4.10
CA PRO A 44 -5.03 -3.65 -5.40
C PRO A 44 -5.22 -2.68 -6.57
N LEU A 45 -5.76 -1.47 -6.33
CA LEU A 45 -6.19 -0.49 -7.33
C LEU A 45 -5.03 0.26 -8.00
N ASN A 46 -5.30 1.21 -8.89
CA ASN A 46 -4.29 2.04 -9.57
C ASN A 46 -3.68 3.07 -8.58
N VAL A 47 -2.84 2.59 -7.66
CA VAL A 47 -2.23 3.39 -6.59
C VAL A 47 -1.29 4.44 -7.19
N SER A 48 -1.57 5.71 -6.89
CA SER A 48 -0.76 6.87 -7.30
C SER A 48 0.01 7.52 -6.14
N GLY A 49 -0.36 7.24 -4.89
CA GLY A 49 0.31 7.82 -3.74
C GLY A 49 -0.04 7.17 -2.41
N LEU A 50 0.85 7.36 -1.43
CA LEU A 50 0.66 6.94 -0.04
C LEU A 50 1.00 8.09 0.91
N ALA A 51 0.22 8.23 1.97
CA ALA A 51 0.53 9.16 3.05
C ALA A 51 0.28 8.50 4.41
N LEU A 52 1.23 8.65 5.33
CA LEU A 52 1.02 8.30 6.73
C LEU A 52 0.42 9.52 7.45
N ILE A 53 -0.77 9.35 8.01
CA ILE A 53 -1.49 10.41 8.72
C ILE A 53 -1.68 10.06 10.19
N ASN A 54 -1.85 11.08 11.02
CA ASN A 54 -2.32 10.96 12.39
C ASN A 54 -3.84 11.21 12.40
N THR A 55 -4.58 10.34 13.08
CA THR A 55 -6.01 10.45 13.31
C THR A 55 -6.27 10.46 14.81
N SER A 56 -7.49 10.82 15.23
CA SER A 56 -7.90 10.71 16.63
C SER A 56 -7.83 9.28 17.19
N LYS A 57 -7.81 8.26 16.32
CA LYS A 57 -7.75 6.83 16.67
C LYS A 57 -6.35 6.22 16.50
N GLY A 58 -5.33 7.03 16.23
CA GLY A 58 -3.95 6.58 15.98
C GLY A 58 -3.48 6.86 14.56
N LYS A 59 -2.48 6.12 14.09
CA LYS A 59 -1.90 6.31 12.75
C LYS A 59 -2.70 5.56 11.69
N ALA A 60 -2.80 6.13 10.50
CA ALA A 60 -3.38 5.47 9.34
C ALA A 60 -2.55 5.72 8.09
N VAL A 61 -2.58 4.76 7.16
CA VAL A 61 -2.05 4.93 5.81
C VAL A 61 -3.22 5.28 4.89
N LEU A 62 -3.12 6.43 4.22
CA LEU A 62 -3.98 6.78 3.09
C LEU A 62 -3.37 6.27 1.80
N VAL A 63 -4.21 5.74 0.92
CA VAL A 63 -3.86 5.28 -0.42
C VAL A 63 -4.68 6.06 -1.43
N ALA A 64 -4.01 6.86 -2.25
CA ALA A 64 -4.62 7.55 -3.38
C ALA A 64 -4.62 6.63 -4.59
N ASN A 65 -5.77 6.57 -5.28
CA ASN A 65 -5.97 5.78 -6.47
C ASN A 65 -6.36 6.71 -7.63
N THR A 66 -5.75 6.51 -8.79
CA THR A 66 -6.09 7.27 -10.00
C THR A 66 -7.53 6.95 -10.42
N ALA A 67 -8.35 8.00 -10.58
CA ALA A 67 -9.76 7.90 -10.99
C ALA A 67 -10.65 7.01 -10.10
N ASP A 68 -10.24 6.77 -8.85
CA ASP A 68 -10.98 5.95 -7.89
C ASP A 68 -10.91 6.57 -6.48
N SER A 69 -11.60 5.95 -5.53
CA SER A 69 -11.74 6.40 -4.15
C SER A 69 -10.43 6.29 -3.36
N LEU A 70 -10.28 7.20 -2.41
CA LEU A 70 -9.22 7.15 -1.39
C LEU A 70 -9.49 5.96 -0.44
N GLN A 71 -8.48 5.12 -0.21
CA GLN A 71 -8.56 4.06 0.81
C GLN A 71 -7.81 4.47 2.07
N SER A 72 -8.23 3.96 3.23
CA SER A 72 -7.55 4.19 4.51
C SER A 72 -7.35 2.89 5.28
N PHE A 73 -6.14 2.68 5.81
CA PHE A 73 -5.76 1.52 6.60
C PHE A 73 -5.26 1.99 7.96
N ASN A 74 -5.97 1.66 9.03
CA ASN A 74 -5.56 2.01 10.39
C ASN A 74 -4.43 1.10 10.86
N ILE A 75 -3.35 1.69 11.38
CA ILE A 75 -2.23 0.95 11.95
C ILE A 75 -2.56 0.64 13.41
N ARG A 76 -2.83 -0.63 13.70
CA ARG A 76 -3.02 -1.12 15.07
C ARG A 76 -1.67 -1.58 15.61
N LYS A 77 -1.31 -1.11 16.80
CA LYS A 77 -0.27 -1.78 17.59
C LYS A 77 -0.89 -3.05 18.15
N ARG A 78 -0.26 -4.20 17.89
CA ARG A 78 -0.51 -5.41 18.67
C ARG A 78 0.18 -5.27 20.02
#